data_AF-A0A397EPP1-F1
#
_entry.id   AF-A0A397EPP1-F1
#
_cell.length_a   1.000
_cell.length_b   1.000
_cell.length_c   1.000
_cell.angle_alpha   90.00
_cell.angle_beta   90.00
_cell.angle_gamma   90.00
#
_symmetry.space_group_name_H-M   'P 1'
#
loop_
_entity.id
_entity.type
_entity.pdbx_description
1 polymer ?
#
loop_
_entity_poly.entity_id
_entity_poly.type
_entity_poly.pdbx_seq_one_letter_code
_entity_poly.pdbx_strand_id
1 'polypeptide(L)'
;MTFAPPHATLSPQLTGLIERILTDAPSEHHVHYLNGYLHFHLLQSHNVVRLEQIRAFMVQTHGSTDGRPVSFEDMVSRQSTIWQEHFEKAKKDKETMATPRPTLDFLPNVIGIDIRVHARGRPDDAIYNASPYARKYLPRGNYIAQWQVADDRVLYFPMLRAYPKFTGHEDDGELLAGEHDSDSTFAITSEALSKYFTEPASETQSVISTTKENGEAAHLAVLKLQNGSFVYVVGSKNVHMVIQSTRDIEPACAVGVTIPGTNPFAGAKAVAYGLMRMLDALEPSKRLLFEEFLWQTRLTASFELLCPGHQHVELLDVPHDTPVLFGFSLPTMEMMLPQICVNPLLGFAISTACGVRTVAFQVVPYT
;
A
#
# COMPACT_ATOMS: atom_id res chain seq x y z
N MET A 1 5.37 -23.13 12.44
CA MET A 1 4.89 -21.85 12.99
C MET A 1 3.87 -21.28 12.00
N THR A 2 2.72 -20.80 12.46
CA THR A 2 1.61 -20.37 11.60
C THR A 2 1.24 -18.91 11.91
N PHE A 3 0.53 -18.28 10.98
CA PHE A 3 -0.02 -16.94 11.16
C PHE A 3 -1.25 -16.96 12.08
N ALA A 4 -1.47 -15.87 12.81
CA ALA A 4 -2.68 -15.68 13.59
C ALA A 4 -3.91 -15.64 12.66
N PRO A 5 -5.07 -16.17 13.09
CA PRO A 5 -6.29 -16.06 12.30
C PRO A 5 -6.66 -14.58 12.09
N PRO A 6 -7.09 -14.19 10.88
CA PRO A 6 -7.54 -12.83 10.62
C PRO A 6 -8.79 -12.50 11.42
N HIS A 7 -9.12 -11.22 11.51
CA HIS A 7 -10.41 -10.78 12.03
C HIS A 7 -11.38 -10.47 10.88
N ALA A 8 -12.61 -10.99 10.95
CA ALA A 8 -13.68 -10.64 10.01
C ALA A 8 -14.23 -9.22 10.27
N THR A 9 -14.03 -8.68 11.46
CA THR A 9 -14.45 -7.33 11.88
C THR A 9 -13.37 -6.67 12.73
N LEU A 10 -13.37 -5.34 12.81
CA LEU A 10 -12.43 -4.62 13.65
C LEU A 10 -12.64 -4.95 15.14
N SER A 11 -11.56 -5.00 15.90
CA SER A 11 -11.64 -5.18 17.35
C SER A 11 -12.39 -4.02 18.02
N PRO A 12 -12.94 -4.23 19.24
CA PRO A 12 -13.64 -3.16 19.97
C PRO A 12 -12.78 -1.91 20.20
N GLN A 13 -11.48 -2.08 20.42
CA GLN A 13 -10.55 -0.97 20.64
C GLN A 13 -10.39 -0.10 19.38
N LEU A 14 -10.23 -0.73 18.21
CA LEU A 14 -10.15 -0.02 16.94
C LEU A 14 -11.49 0.61 16.56
N THR A 15 -12.59 -0.09 16.82
CA THR A 15 -13.94 0.42 16.59
C THR A 15 -14.18 1.68 17.42
N GLY A 16 -13.89 1.65 18.72
CA GLY A 16 -14.05 2.80 19.60
C GLY A 16 -13.11 3.97 19.27
N LEU A 17 -11.91 3.70 18.75
CA LEU A 17 -11.02 4.76 18.23
C LEU A 17 -11.64 5.44 17.00
N ILE A 18 -12.12 4.65 16.04
CA ILE A 18 -12.72 5.16 14.81
C ILE A 18 -14.00 5.94 15.12
N GLU A 19 -14.88 5.42 15.98
CA GLU A 19 -16.11 6.11 16.39
C GLU A 19 -15.81 7.48 17.03
N ARG A 20 -14.75 7.56 17.84
CA ARG A 20 -14.30 8.84 18.41
C ARG A 20 -13.81 9.80 17.32
N ILE A 21 -12.95 9.34 16.42
CA ILE A 21 -12.46 10.14 15.28
C ILE A 21 -13.63 10.68 14.45
N LEU A 22 -14.62 9.83 14.20
CA LEU A 22 -15.81 10.19 13.42
C LEU A 22 -16.71 11.19 14.16
N THR A 23 -16.80 11.09 15.49
CA THR A 23 -17.55 12.02 16.33
C THR A 23 -16.87 13.39 16.41
N ASP A 24 -15.54 13.41 16.44
CA ASP A 24 -14.73 14.61 16.59
C ASP A 24 -14.31 15.22 15.22
N ALA A 25 -14.78 14.64 14.11
CA ALA A 25 -14.41 15.09 12.78
C ALA A 25 -14.89 16.55 12.55
N PRO A 26 -14.11 17.39 11.83
CA PRO A 26 -14.58 18.72 11.45
C PRO A 26 -15.81 18.61 10.53
N SER A 27 -16.80 19.47 10.75
CA SER A 27 -18.08 19.44 10.03
C SER A 27 -17.93 19.57 8.50
N GLU A 28 -16.95 20.35 8.05
CA GLU A 28 -16.56 20.55 6.66
C GLU A 28 -15.97 19.28 6.02
N HIS A 29 -15.53 18.32 6.83
CA HIS A 29 -15.02 17.04 6.36
C HIS A 29 -15.96 15.88 6.67
N HIS A 30 -17.09 16.09 7.36
CA HIS A 30 -18.05 15.04 7.66
C HIS A 30 -18.50 14.28 6.40
N VAL A 31 -18.79 14.97 5.30
CA VAL A 31 -19.18 14.29 4.06
C VAL A 31 -18.09 13.33 3.58
N HIS A 32 -16.85 13.74 3.78
CA HIS A 32 -15.71 12.93 3.43
C HIS A 32 -15.54 11.77 4.43
N TYR A 33 -15.57 11.98 5.74
CA TYR A 33 -15.45 10.86 6.70
C TYR A 33 -16.64 9.89 6.71
N LEU A 34 -17.87 10.40 6.53
CA LEU A 34 -19.13 9.74 6.90
C LEU A 34 -20.10 9.47 5.73
N ASN A 35 -20.16 10.32 4.69
CA ASN A 35 -21.19 10.25 3.65
C ASN A 35 -20.61 9.96 2.24
N GLY A 36 -20.78 8.72 1.77
CA GLY A 36 -21.43 8.53 0.47
C GLY A 36 -22.94 8.63 0.75
N TYR A 37 -23.64 9.54 0.07
CA TYR A 37 -24.95 10.10 0.45
C TYR A 37 -25.98 9.11 1.04
N LEU A 38 -26.60 9.56 2.14
CA LEU A 38 -27.83 9.06 2.72
C LEU A 38 -29.00 9.21 1.69
N HIS A 39 -29.30 8.18 0.91
CA HIS A 39 -30.67 7.95 0.43
C HIS A 39 -31.03 6.48 0.63
N PHE A 40 -31.48 6.21 1.85
CA PHE A 40 -32.05 4.95 2.27
C PHE A 40 -33.42 4.82 1.61
N HIS A 41 -33.49 4.35 0.35
CA HIS A 41 -34.62 3.59 -0.23
C HIS A 41 -34.26 3.14 -1.66
N LEU A 42 -34.27 1.82 -1.86
CA LEU A 42 -34.36 1.12 -3.15
C LEU A 42 -33.24 1.37 -4.17
N LEU A 43 -32.37 0.36 -4.31
CA LEU A 43 -31.80 -0.21 -5.55
C LEU A 43 -30.31 -0.53 -5.41
N GLN A 44 -29.98 -1.68 -6.00
CA GLN A 44 -28.64 -2.14 -6.32
C GLN A 44 -27.89 -1.04 -7.09
N SER A 45 -26.95 -0.32 -6.46
CA SER A 45 -25.76 0.28 -7.10
C SER A 45 -25.05 1.29 -6.17
N HIS A 46 -23.76 1.06 -5.95
CA HIS A 46 -22.67 2.03 -5.76
C HIS A 46 -22.91 3.21 -4.79
N ASN A 47 -22.57 3.04 -3.50
CA ASN A 47 -22.09 4.11 -2.61
C ASN A 47 -21.53 3.50 -1.31
N VAL A 48 -20.21 3.46 -1.18
CA VAL A 48 -19.52 2.84 -0.03
C VAL A 48 -19.03 3.93 0.93
N VAL A 49 -19.57 3.95 2.14
CA VAL A 49 -19.04 4.72 3.28
C VAL A 49 -17.57 4.31 3.50
N ARG A 50 -16.65 5.24 3.78
CA ARG A 50 -15.19 4.95 3.76
C ARG A 50 -14.75 3.86 4.74
N LEU A 51 -15.37 3.81 5.93
CA LEU A 51 -15.20 2.71 6.86
C LEU A 51 -15.82 1.40 6.33
N GLU A 52 -16.93 1.48 5.61
CA GLU A 52 -17.57 0.33 4.97
C GLU A 52 -16.71 -0.26 3.84
N GLN A 53 -15.83 0.51 3.19
CA GLN A 53 -14.86 -0.05 2.24
C GLN A 53 -13.93 -1.05 2.95
N ILE A 54 -13.39 -0.65 4.10
CA ILE A 54 -12.51 -1.49 4.93
C ILE A 54 -13.30 -2.68 5.47
N ARG A 55 -14.51 -2.47 6.01
CA ARG A 55 -15.36 -3.55 6.54
C ARG A 55 -15.77 -4.54 5.46
N ALA A 56 -16.20 -4.07 4.29
CA ALA A 56 -16.56 -4.93 3.15
C ALA A 56 -15.36 -5.78 2.71
N PHE A 57 -14.17 -5.18 2.63
CA PHE A 57 -12.93 -5.92 2.36
C PHE A 57 -12.66 -7.00 3.41
N MET A 58 -12.76 -6.65 4.70
CA MET A 58 -12.53 -7.62 5.78
C MET A 58 -13.55 -8.76 5.74
N VAL A 59 -14.83 -8.48 5.52
CA VAL A 59 -15.87 -9.51 5.43
C VAL A 59 -15.63 -10.41 4.21
N GLN A 60 -15.38 -9.84 3.03
CA GLN A 60 -15.15 -10.61 1.80
C GLN A 60 -13.88 -11.46 1.89
N THR A 61 -12.81 -10.91 2.46
CA THR A 61 -11.50 -11.55 2.46
C THR A 61 -11.33 -12.47 3.65
N HIS A 62 -11.66 -12.02 4.86
CA HIS A 62 -11.37 -12.71 6.12
C HIS A 62 -12.55 -13.54 6.64
N GLY A 63 -13.77 -13.30 6.15
CA GLY A 63 -14.99 -13.97 6.60
C GLY A 63 -15.34 -15.23 5.81
N SER A 64 -16.02 -16.19 6.42
CA SER A 64 -16.78 -17.23 5.72
C SER A 64 -18.13 -16.69 5.22
N THR A 65 -18.87 -17.53 4.49
CA THR A 65 -20.21 -17.18 3.97
C THR A 65 -21.23 -16.81 5.06
N ASP A 66 -21.01 -17.26 6.30
CA ASP A 66 -21.79 -16.92 7.50
C ASP A 66 -21.19 -15.76 8.32
N GLY A 67 -20.15 -15.09 7.80
CA GLY A 67 -19.52 -13.91 8.42
C GLY A 67 -18.55 -14.20 9.56
N ARG A 68 -18.22 -15.48 9.84
CA ARG A 68 -17.23 -15.84 10.87
C ARG A 68 -15.80 -15.70 10.34
N PRO A 69 -14.80 -15.37 11.19
CA PRO A 69 -13.41 -15.38 10.76
C PRO A 69 -12.98 -16.79 10.34
N VAL A 70 -12.31 -16.89 9.19
CA VAL A 70 -11.69 -18.15 8.75
C VAL A 70 -10.24 -18.24 9.23
N SER A 71 -9.62 -19.41 9.08
CA SER A 71 -8.19 -19.53 9.34
C SER A 71 -7.38 -18.68 8.36
N PHE A 72 -6.16 -18.28 8.73
CA PHE A 72 -5.29 -17.54 7.80
C PHE A 72 -4.98 -18.36 6.55
N GLU A 73 -4.82 -19.66 6.70
CA GLU A 73 -4.56 -20.57 5.59
C GLU A 73 -5.76 -20.67 4.63
N ASP A 74 -6.98 -20.81 5.15
CA ASP A 74 -8.19 -20.83 4.32
C ASP A 74 -8.41 -19.51 3.60
N MET A 75 -8.16 -18.38 4.29
CA MET A 75 -8.22 -17.03 3.71
C MET A 75 -7.28 -16.95 2.50
N VAL A 76 -6.02 -17.34 2.68
CA VAL A 76 -4.99 -17.31 1.64
C VAL A 76 -5.33 -18.28 0.50
N SER A 77 -5.77 -19.49 0.83
CA SER A 77 -6.03 -20.55 -0.15
C SER A 77 -7.10 -20.15 -1.19
N ARG A 78 -8.06 -19.29 -0.81
CA ARG A 78 -9.12 -18.82 -1.72
C ARG A 78 -8.60 -18.01 -2.90
N GLN A 79 -7.56 -17.22 -2.68
CA GLN A 79 -7.00 -16.31 -3.70
C GLN A 79 -5.63 -16.78 -4.21
N SER A 80 -5.09 -17.88 -3.66
CA SER A 80 -3.74 -18.36 -3.95
C SER A 80 -3.46 -18.55 -5.43
N THR A 81 -4.42 -19.13 -6.18
CA THR A 81 -4.26 -19.36 -7.62
C THR A 81 -4.07 -18.05 -8.39
N ILE A 82 -4.81 -16.99 -8.04
CA ILE A 82 -4.71 -15.67 -8.71
C ILE A 82 -3.31 -15.07 -8.49
N TRP A 83 -2.77 -15.19 -7.28
CA TRP A 83 -1.43 -14.69 -6.96
C TRP A 83 -0.32 -15.54 -7.61
N GLN A 84 -0.52 -16.84 -7.70
CA GLN A 84 0.39 -17.74 -8.41
C GLN A 84 0.43 -17.40 -9.91
N GLU A 85 -0.72 -17.22 -10.55
CA GLU A 85 -0.82 -16.82 -11.95
C GLU A 85 -0.14 -15.46 -12.20
N HIS A 86 -0.30 -14.51 -11.28
CA HIS A 86 0.38 -13.22 -11.33
C HIS A 86 1.91 -13.36 -11.28
N PHE A 87 2.41 -14.18 -10.36
CA PHE A 87 3.84 -14.48 -10.26
C PHE A 87 4.38 -15.17 -11.52
N GLU A 88 3.71 -16.22 -12.00
CA GLU A 88 4.12 -16.97 -13.19
C GLU A 88 4.10 -16.11 -14.45
N LYS A 89 3.13 -15.19 -14.57
CA LYS A 89 3.12 -14.20 -15.64
C LYS A 89 4.30 -13.23 -15.53
N ALA A 90 4.54 -12.65 -14.35
CA ALA A 90 5.63 -11.71 -14.13
C ALA A 90 7.03 -12.33 -14.31
N LYS A 91 7.15 -13.65 -14.17
CA LYS A 91 8.39 -14.38 -14.42
C LYS A 91 8.67 -14.58 -15.93
N LYS A 92 7.63 -14.68 -16.75
CA LYS A 92 7.71 -14.95 -18.19
C LYS A 92 7.73 -13.68 -19.04
N ASP A 93 7.16 -12.60 -18.53
CA ASP A 93 7.06 -11.33 -19.24
C ASP A 93 8.42 -10.60 -19.26
N LYS A 94 8.76 -10.02 -20.42
CA LYS A 94 10.01 -9.30 -20.68
C LYS A 94 10.05 -7.89 -20.07
N GLU A 95 8.89 -7.38 -19.65
CA GLU A 95 8.73 -6.04 -19.07
C GLU A 95 8.52 -6.08 -17.56
N THR A 96 8.74 -7.24 -16.94
CA THR A 96 8.61 -7.45 -15.51
C THR A 96 9.78 -8.23 -14.95
N MET A 97 9.95 -8.12 -13.63
CA MET A 97 10.90 -8.96 -12.90
C MET A 97 10.26 -9.42 -11.60
N ALA A 98 10.40 -10.72 -11.33
CA ALA A 98 10.02 -11.35 -10.07
C ALA A 98 11.28 -11.89 -9.38
N THR A 99 11.62 -11.37 -8.20
CA THR A 99 12.84 -11.73 -7.47
C THR A 99 12.50 -12.39 -6.14
N PRO A 100 12.76 -13.70 -5.98
CA PRO A 100 12.63 -14.38 -4.70
C PRO A 100 13.62 -13.82 -3.67
N ARG A 101 13.15 -13.71 -2.42
CA ARG A 101 13.85 -13.23 -1.23
C ARG A 101 13.59 -14.22 -0.09
N PRO A 102 14.59 -15.01 0.32
CA PRO A 102 14.48 -15.80 1.54
C PRO A 102 14.09 -14.92 2.73
N THR A 103 13.25 -15.44 3.63
CA THR A 103 12.92 -14.79 4.89
C THR A 103 13.73 -15.38 6.04
N LEU A 104 13.66 -14.75 7.21
CA LEU A 104 14.37 -15.19 8.41
C LEU A 104 13.66 -16.37 9.09
N ASP A 105 14.33 -17.01 10.05
CA ASP A 105 13.90 -18.26 10.70
C ASP A 105 12.56 -18.19 11.45
N PHE A 106 12.04 -16.98 11.72
CA PHE A 106 10.68 -16.83 12.26
C PHE A 106 9.58 -17.06 11.20
N LEU A 107 9.95 -17.18 9.91
CA LEU A 107 9.09 -17.57 8.78
C LEU A 107 9.80 -18.58 7.84
N PRO A 108 10.28 -19.73 8.35
CA PRO A 108 11.22 -20.60 7.63
C PRO A 108 10.64 -21.25 6.37
N ASN A 109 9.30 -21.29 6.25
CA ASN A 109 8.59 -21.88 5.12
C ASN A 109 8.03 -20.82 4.15
N VAL A 110 8.43 -19.56 4.29
CA VAL A 110 7.96 -18.45 3.46
C VAL A 110 9.13 -17.87 2.69
N ILE A 111 8.94 -17.76 1.38
CA ILE A 111 9.82 -17.00 0.49
C ILE A 111 9.03 -15.79 0.03
N GLY A 112 9.58 -14.60 0.24
CA GLY A 112 8.99 -13.40 -0.32
C GLY A 112 9.42 -13.19 -1.76
N ILE A 113 8.63 -12.49 -2.55
CA ILE A 113 8.87 -12.28 -3.98
C ILE A 113 8.54 -10.83 -4.31
N ASP A 114 9.57 -10.04 -4.61
CA ASP A 114 9.42 -8.69 -5.16
C ASP A 114 9.03 -8.82 -6.64
N ILE A 115 7.88 -8.26 -7.01
CA ILE A 115 7.40 -8.22 -8.39
C ILE A 115 7.34 -6.76 -8.84
N ARG A 116 8.06 -6.39 -9.91
CA ARG A 116 8.08 -5.01 -10.42
C ARG A 116 8.11 -4.95 -11.93
N VAL A 117 7.80 -3.78 -12.48
CA VAL A 117 8.14 -3.49 -13.88
C VAL A 117 9.66 -3.47 -14.03
N HIS A 118 10.14 -4.02 -15.14
CA HIS A 118 11.55 -4.02 -15.47
C HIS A 118 11.73 -4.39 -16.94
N ALA A 119 12.34 -3.50 -17.72
CA ALA A 119 12.85 -3.85 -19.04
C ALA A 119 14.21 -3.20 -19.23
N ARG A 120 15.18 -3.95 -19.76
CA ARG A 120 16.54 -3.45 -20.00
C ARG A 120 16.49 -2.23 -20.92
N GLY A 121 17.05 -1.11 -20.45
CA GLY A 121 17.17 0.13 -21.23
C GLY A 121 15.87 0.90 -21.42
N ARG A 122 14.78 0.57 -20.69
CA ARG A 122 13.52 1.31 -20.74
C ARG A 122 13.14 1.83 -19.36
N PRO A 123 12.71 3.10 -19.23
CA PRO A 123 12.22 3.63 -17.97
C PRO A 123 10.86 2.99 -17.61
N ASP A 124 10.59 2.89 -16.30
CA ASP A 124 9.35 2.32 -15.77
C ASP A 124 8.11 3.01 -16.36
N ASP A 125 8.14 4.33 -16.51
CA ASP A 125 7.01 5.12 -17.01
C ASP A 125 6.62 4.72 -18.44
N ALA A 126 7.58 4.40 -19.30
CA ALA A 126 7.30 3.92 -20.65
C ALA A 126 6.58 2.57 -20.64
N ILE A 127 6.86 1.72 -19.66
CA ILE A 127 6.17 0.43 -19.49
C ILE A 127 4.74 0.67 -18.99
N TYR A 128 4.57 1.52 -17.97
CA TYR A 128 3.24 1.87 -17.45
C TYR A 128 2.36 2.55 -18.50
N ASN A 129 2.90 3.42 -19.35
CA ASN A 129 2.16 4.06 -20.44
C ASN A 129 1.66 3.04 -21.47
N ALA A 130 2.51 2.08 -21.85
CA ALA A 130 2.20 1.10 -22.89
C ALA A 130 1.30 -0.06 -22.40
N SER A 131 1.37 -0.44 -21.12
CA SER A 131 0.80 -1.69 -20.62
C SER A 131 -0.37 -1.48 -19.65
N PRO A 132 -1.63 -1.76 -20.05
CA PRO A 132 -2.76 -1.81 -19.14
C PRO A 132 -2.57 -2.83 -18.01
N TYR A 133 -1.87 -3.93 -18.30
CA TYR A 133 -1.54 -4.94 -17.29
C TYR A 133 -0.62 -4.35 -16.21
N ALA A 134 0.39 -3.58 -16.57
CA ALA A 134 1.29 -2.94 -15.61
C ALA A 134 0.52 -1.95 -14.72
N ARG A 135 -0.28 -1.07 -15.32
CA ARG A 135 -1.09 -0.09 -14.55
C ARG A 135 -2.04 -0.77 -13.55
N LYS A 136 -2.64 -1.89 -13.96
CA LYS A 136 -3.63 -2.60 -13.13
C LYS A 136 -3.02 -3.50 -12.07
N TYR A 137 -1.95 -4.23 -12.40
CA TYR A 137 -1.49 -5.35 -11.58
C TYR A 137 -0.09 -5.20 -10.98
N LEU A 138 0.69 -4.20 -11.43
CA LEU A 138 2.06 -3.96 -10.97
C LEU A 138 2.16 -2.61 -10.23
N PRO A 139 1.69 -2.52 -8.98
CA PRO A 139 1.90 -1.31 -8.19
C PRO A 139 3.38 -1.11 -7.89
N ARG A 140 3.73 0.12 -7.54
CA ARG A 140 5.10 0.51 -7.17
C ARG A 140 5.36 0.13 -5.71
N GLY A 141 5.53 -1.16 -5.46
CA GLY A 141 5.66 -1.75 -4.14
C GLY A 141 4.80 -3.01 -4.07
N ASN A 142 5.27 -4.12 -4.61
CA ASN A 142 4.46 -5.34 -4.75
C ASN A 142 5.27 -6.55 -4.31
N TYR A 143 4.95 -7.06 -3.12
CA TYR A 143 5.69 -8.13 -2.47
C TYR A 143 4.71 -9.22 -2.02
N ILE A 144 4.85 -10.40 -2.61
CA ILE A 144 4.00 -11.55 -2.32
C ILE A 144 4.81 -12.63 -1.58
N ALA A 145 4.14 -13.50 -0.85
CA ALA A 145 4.69 -14.72 -0.29
C ALA A 145 4.42 -15.91 -1.20
N GLN A 146 5.39 -16.80 -1.28
CA GLN A 146 5.23 -18.22 -1.56
C GLN A 146 5.40 -18.95 -0.22
N TRP A 147 4.35 -19.63 0.25
CA TRP A 147 4.31 -20.27 1.56
C TRP A 147 4.06 -21.78 1.44
N GLN A 148 5.01 -22.57 1.92
CA GLN A 148 4.89 -24.01 2.06
C GLN A 148 4.12 -24.34 3.35
N VAL A 149 2.87 -24.77 3.21
CA VAL A 149 2.03 -25.17 4.36
C VAL A 149 2.33 -26.61 4.78
N ALA A 150 1.79 -27.03 5.93
CA ALA A 150 2.16 -28.28 6.59
C ALA A 150 1.77 -29.55 5.82
N ASP A 151 0.79 -29.47 4.93
CA ASP A 151 0.32 -30.58 4.08
C ASP A 151 0.98 -30.58 2.69
N ASP A 152 2.16 -29.96 2.58
CA ASP A 152 2.97 -29.84 1.37
C ASP A 152 2.35 -29.03 0.22
N ARG A 153 1.19 -28.36 0.42
CA ARG A 153 0.72 -27.35 -0.54
C ARG A 153 1.60 -26.09 -0.52
N VAL A 154 1.71 -25.45 -1.68
CA VAL A 154 2.33 -24.13 -1.83
C VAL A 154 1.23 -23.11 -2.07
N LEU A 155 1.11 -22.14 -1.16
CA LEU A 155 0.15 -21.06 -1.26
C LEU A 155 0.84 -19.73 -1.60
N TYR A 156 0.16 -18.89 -2.37
CA TYR A 156 0.63 -17.55 -2.74
C TYR A 156 -0.29 -16.49 -2.19
N PHE A 157 0.25 -15.43 -1.60
CA PHE A 157 -0.57 -14.33 -1.08
C PHE A 157 0.21 -13.02 -1.00
N PRO A 158 -0.46 -11.86 -1.02
CA PRO A 158 0.21 -10.57 -0.91
C PRO A 158 0.65 -10.35 0.52
N MET A 159 1.93 -10.08 0.72
CA MET A 159 2.44 -9.59 2.00
C MET A 159 2.34 -8.06 2.07
N LEU A 160 2.55 -7.39 0.94
CA LEU A 160 2.48 -5.94 0.79
C LEU A 160 2.12 -5.57 -0.65
N ARG A 161 1.22 -4.60 -0.80
CA ARG A 161 0.81 -4.07 -2.11
C ARG A 161 0.50 -2.58 -1.99
N ALA A 162 1.44 -1.76 -2.43
CA ALA A 162 1.38 -0.30 -2.42
C ALA A 162 0.47 0.24 -3.54
N TYR A 163 0.51 1.56 -3.73
CA TYR A 163 -0.28 2.26 -4.73
C TYR A 163 0.07 1.85 -6.18
N PRO A 164 -0.94 1.75 -7.07
CA PRO A 164 -0.72 1.76 -8.51
C PRO A 164 0.05 3.02 -8.93
N LYS A 165 0.77 2.95 -10.05
CA LYS A 165 1.31 4.16 -10.68
C LYS A 165 0.12 5.04 -11.12
N PHE A 166 0.19 6.32 -10.79
CA PHE A 166 -0.93 7.27 -10.95
C PHE A 166 -0.65 8.40 -11.97
N THR A 167 0.55 8.44 -12.57
CA THR A 167 0.96 9.39 -13.64
C THR A 167 1.98 8.75 -14.58
N GLY A 168 2.21 9.34 -15.77
CA GLY A 168 3.33 9.02 -16.68
C GLY A 168 4.53 9.98 -16.52
N HIS A 169 5.35 10.15 -17.56
CA HIS A 169 6.39 11.20 -17.69
C HIS A 169 5.84 12.65 -17.63
N GLU A 170 4.52 12.79 -17.58
CA GLU A 170 3.79 14.06 -17.60
C GLU A 170 3.92 14.86 -16.28
N ASP A 171 4.42 14.23 -15.21
CA ASP A 171 4.59 14.82 -13.87
C ASP A 171 5.66 15.92 -13.82
N ASP A 172 6.61 15.91 -14.78
CA ASP A 172 7.71 16.88 -14.85
C ASP A 172 7.43 18.08 -15.78
N GLY A 173 6.19 18.22 -16.26
CA GLY A 173 5.81 19.29 -17.20
C GLY A 173 6.36 19.13 -18.62
N GLU A 174 7.01 18.00 -18.93
CA GLU A 174 7.61 17.69 -20.24
C GLU A 174 6.67 16.99 -21.22
N LEU A 175 5.37 17.33 -21.23
CA LEU A 175 4.67 17.19 -22.49
C LEU A 175 5.18 18.31 -23.38
N LEU A 176 6.14 17.94 -24.24
CA LEU A 176 6.49 18.69 -25.44
C LEU A 176 5.18 19.24 -26.01
N ALA A 177 4.99 20.55 -25.87
CA ALA A 177 4.16 21.30 -26.79
C ALA A 177 4.61 20.82 -28.16
N GLY A 178 3.76 20.09 -28.86
CA GLY A 178 4.10 19.63 -30.20
C GLY A 178 4.61 20.84 -30.96
N GLU A 179 5.82 20.74 -31.49
CA GLU A 179 6.32 21.68 -32.49
C GLU A 179 5.29 21.64 -33.63
N HIS A 180 4.25 22.50 -33.58
CA HIS A 180 3.45 23.01 -34.70
C HIS A 180 2.11 23.68 -34.37
N ASP A 181 1.71 23.88 -33.10
CA ASP A 181 0.52 24.73 -32.83
C ASP A 181 0.77 25.75 -31.73
N SER A 182 0.99 27.00 -32.13
CA SER A 182 1.21 28.16 -31.27
C SER A 182 -0.05 28.64 -30.51
N ASP A 183 -1.08 27.80 -30.39
CA ASP A 183 -2.36 28.12 -29.72
C ASP A 183 -2.75 27.11 -28.62
N SER A 184 -1.93 26.10 -28.31
CA SER A 184 -2.24 25.11 -27.27
C SER A 184 -1.73 25.53 -25.88
N THR A 185 -2.43 26.45 -25.22
CA THR A 185 -2.29 26.69 -23.77
C THR A 185 -2.60 25.41 -22.97
N PHE A 186 -1.63 24.93 -22.18
CA PHE A 186 -1.80 24.10 -20.97
C PHE A 186 -2.62 22.79 -21.00
N ALA A 187 -3.01 22.29 -22.17
CA ALA A 187 -3.63 20.97 -22.26
C ALA A 187 -2.55 19.88 -22.19
N ILE A 188 -2.05 19.58 -20.98
CA ILE A 188 -1.65 18.20 -20.66
C ILE A 188 -2.85 17.36 -21.13
N THR A 189 -2.69 16.58 -22.19
CA THR A 189 -3.85 16.01 -22.88
C THR A 189 -4.57 15.12 -21.88
N SER A 190 -5.79 15.52 -21.50
CA SER A 190 -6.68 14.81 -20.55
C SER A 190 -6.75 13.30 -20.85
N GLU A 191 -6.55 12.90 -22.10
CA GLU A 191 -6.51 11.52 -22.58
C GLU A 191 -5.30 10.69 -22.10
N ALA A 192 -4.14 11.31 -21.85
CA ALA A 192 -2.96 10.59 -21.36
C ALA A 192 -3.08 10.28 -19.86
N LEU A 193 -3.51 11.27 -19.06
CA LEU A 193 -3.78 11.12 -17.63
C LEU A 193 -5.03 10.27 -17.34
N SER A 194 -6.04 10.28 -18.20
CA SER A 194 -7.28 9.50 -17.98
C SER A 194 -7.05 8.01 -17.84
N LYS A 195 -5.94 7.47 -18.40
CA LYS A 195 -5.52 6.07 -18.28
C LYS A 195 -5.19 5.64 -16.85
N TYR A 196 -4.98 6.60 -15.96
CA TYR A 196 -4.67 6.39 -14.55
C TYR A 196 -5.87 6.62 -13.63
N PHE A 197 -6.96 7.17 -14.16
CA PHE A 197 -8.19 7.35 -13.42
C PHE A 197 -9.11 6.15 -13.55
N THR A 198 -9.91 5.97 -12.50
CA THR A 198 -10.85 4.87 -12.36
C THR A 198 -12.17 5.16 -13.06
N GLU A 199 -12.50 6.45 -13.12
CA GLU A 199 -13.72 7.05 -13.65
C GLU A 199 -13.35 8.39 -14.30
N PRO A 200 -14.19 8.93 -15.20
CA PRO A 200 -13.97 10.24 -15.80
C PRO A 200 -13.88 11.36 -14.75
N ALA A 201 -12.97 12.31 -14.96
CA ALA A 201 -12.82 13.44 -14.05
C ALA A 201 -14.11 14.28 -13.90
N SER A 202 -14.99 14.29 -14.92
CA SER A 202 -16.30 14.95 -14.90
C SER A 202 -17.27 14.40 -13.85
N GLU A 203 -17.02 13.21 -13.30
CA GLU A 203 -17.83 12.61 -12.22
C GLU A 203 -17.29 12.98 -10.82
N THR A 204 -16.16 13.71 -10.76
CA THR A 204 -15.52 14.10 -9.51
C THR A 204 -16.31 15.22 -8.83
N GLN A 205 -16.63 15.04 -7.55
CA GLN A 205 -17.26 16.09 -6.73
C GLN A 205 -16.26 16.89 -5.91
N SER A 206 -15.15 16.25 -5.52
CA SER A 206 -14.13 16.87 -4.67
C SER A 206 -12.76 16.27 -4.94
N VAL A 207 -11.74 17.09 -4.77
CA VAL A 207 -10.34 16.71 -4.87
C VAL A 207 -9.72 16.75 -3.47
N ILE A 208 -9.03 15.68 -3.11
CA ILE A 208 -8.16 15.67 -1.93
C ILE A 208 -6.75 16.00 -2.45
N SER A 209 -6.31 17.22 -2.20
CA SER A 209 -4.94 17.64 -2.50
C SER A 209 -4.05 17.34 -1.30
N THR A 210 -2.89 16.74 -1.53
CA THR A 210 -1.90 16.41 -0.51
C THR A 210 -0.56 17.04 -0.85
N THR A 211 0.20 17.43 0.16
CA THR A 211 1.60 17.83 -0.05
C THR A 211 2.39 16.64 -0.59
N LYS A 212 3.05 16.83 -1.74
CA LYS A 212 3.98 15.85 -2.31
C LYS A 212 5.35 16.04 -1.67
N GLU A 213 5.55 15.35 -0.56
CA GLU A 213 6.83 15.29 0.14
C GLU A 213 7.96 14.83 -0.80
N ASN A 214 9.19 15.29 -0.55
CA ASN A 214 10.35 15.03 -1.40
C ASN A 214 11.31 14.05 -0.71
N GLY A 215 11.13 12.75 -0.93
CA GLY A 215 11.95 11.73 -0.31
C GLY A 215 11.92 10.38 -1.03
N GLU A 216 12.11 9.31 -0.26
CA GLU A 216 12.15 7.95 -0.77
C GLU A 216 10.84 7.22 -0.46
N ALA A 217 10.27 6.56 -1.47
CA ALA A 217 9.06 5.76 -1.27
C ALA A 217 9.30 4.64 -0.25
N ALA A 218 8.45 4.58 0.77
CA ALA A 218 8.54 3.64 1.88
C ALA A 218 7.19 2.95 2.11
N HIS A 219 7.22 1.64 2.37
CA HIS A 219 6.01 0.86 2.59
C HIS A 219 6.10 0.06 3.88
N LEU A 220 4.96 -0.06 4.57
CA LEU A 220 4.79 -0.87 5.76
C LEU A 220 3.48 -1.67 5.65
N ALA A 221 3.58 -2.98 5.85
CA ALA A 221 2.43 -3.84 6.13
C ALA A 221 2.74 -4.70 7.36
N VAL A 222 1.70 -5.16 8.06
CA VAL A 222 1.84 -5.91 9.31
C VAL A 222 1.15 -7.26 9.19
N LEU A 223 1.88 -8.31 9.55
CA LEU A 223 1.38 -9.66 9.79
C LEU A 223 1.46 -9.97 11.29
N LYS A 224 0.75 -11.00 11.72
CA LYS A 224 0.82 -11.47 13.11
C LYS A 224 0.97 -12.98 13.13
N LEU A 225 1.90 -13.45 13.94
CA LEU A 225 2.12 -14.88 14.18
C LEU A 225 1.14 -15.38 15.24
N GLN A 226 0.88 -16.69 15.27
CA GLN A 226 -0.04 -17.30 16.24
C GLN A 226 0.37 -17.04 17.70
N ASN A 227 1.66 -16.80 17.97
CA ASN A 227 2.18 -16.43 19.30
C ASN A 227 1.90 -14.96 19.68
N GLY A 228 1.17 -14.21 18.83
CA GLY A 228 0.83 -12.81 19.04
C GLY A 228 1.88 -11.81 18.59
N SER A 229 3.07 -12.26 18.16
CA SER A 229 4.14 -11.37 17.71
C SER A 229 3.81 -10.74 16.36
N PHE A 230 4.08 -9.45 16.22
CA PHE A 230 4.01 -8.77 14.94
C PHE A 230 5.21 -9.12 14.06
N VAL A 231 4.95 -9.09 12.76
CA VAL A 231 5.94 -9.23 11.70
C VAL A 231 5.70 -8.09 10.73
N TYR A 232 6.71 -7.27 10.52
CA TYR A 232 6.68 -6.12 9.64
C TYR A 232 7.22 -6.49 8.28
N VAL A 233 6.48 -6.11 7.25
CA VAL A 233 6.92 -6.15 5.86
C VAL A 233 7.25 -4.71 5.49
N VAL A 234 8.54 -4.44 5.30
CA VAL A 234 9.05 -3.09 5.06
C VAL A 234 9.87 -3.05 3.78
N GLY A 235 9.81 -1.94 3.07
CA GLY A 235 10.63 -1.81 1.87
C GLY A 235 10.40 -0.53 1.10
N SER A 236 11.20 -0.39 0.06
CA SER A 236 11.14 0.72 -0.88
C SER A 236 10.17 0.42 -2.03
N LYS A 237 10.15 1.27 -3.06
CA LYS A 237 9.46 1.03 -4.34
C LYS A 237 9.58 -0.41 -4.87
N ASN A 238 10.77 -1.01 -4.78
CA ASN A 238 11.16 -2.13 -5.64
C ASN A 238 11.77 -3.33 -4.90
N VAL A 239 12.04 -3.19 -3.61
CA VAL A 239 12.72 -4.19 -2.78
C VAL A 239 12.17 -4.11 -1.36
N HIS A 240 11.76 -5.27 -0.83
CA HIS A 240 11.19 -5.41 0.51
C HIS A 240 11.88 -6.51 1.31
N MET A 241 11.71 -6.45 2.62
CA MET A 241 12.18 -7.42 3.60
C MET A 241 11.12 -7.66 4.67
N VAL A 242 11.30 -8.74 5.42
CA VAL A 242 10.41 -9.13 6.50
C VAL A 242 11.21 -9.19 7.80
N ILE A 243 10.76 -8.48 8.83
CA ILE A 243 11.47 -8.27 10.09
C ILE A 243 10.51 -8.29 11.28
N GLN A 244 11.00 -8.55 12.50
CA GLN A 244 10.23 -8.35 13.74
C GLN A 244 10.79 -7.18 14.57
N SER A 245 12.01 -6.75 14.28
CA SER A 245 12.69 -5.68 14.99
C SER A 245 13.79 -5.06 14.13
N THR A 246 14.32 -3.93 14.58
CA THR A 246 15.50 -3.27 14.00
C THR A 246 16.73 -4.20 13.91
N ARG A 247 16.83 -5.20 14.79
CA ARG A 247 17.96 -6.17 14.81
C ARG A 247 17.93 -7.13 13.62
N ASP A 248 16.76 -7.31 13.01
CA ASP A 248 16.55 -8.25 11.91
C ASP A 248 16.90 -7.64 10.54
N ILE A 249 17.11 -6.33 10.44
CA ILE A 249 17.35 -5.63 9.17
C ILE A 249 18.60 -6.16 8.47
N GLU A 250 19.72 -6.25 9.17
CA GLU A 250 20.98 -6.73 8.58
C GLU A 250 20.91 -8.21 8.20
N PRO A 251 20.44 -9.14 9.08
CA PRO A 251 20.18 -10.51 8.69
C PRO A 251 19.25 -10.65 7.47
N ALA A 252 18.15 -9.90 7.44
CA ALA A 252 17.19 -9.94 6.34
C ALA A 252 17.80 -9.47 5.02
N CYS A 253 18.64 -8.42 5.06
CA CYS A 253 19.41 -7.99 3.89
C CYS A 253 20.36 -9.11 3.44
N ALA A 254 21.12 -9.70 4.36
CA ALA A 254 22.12 -10.73 4.05
C ALA A 254 21.50 -11.96 3.37
N VAL A 255 20.40 -12.50 3.90
CA VAL A 255 19.71 -13.67 3.30
C VAL A 255 18.97 -13.31 2.02
N GLY A 256 18.53 -12.05 1.89
CA GLY A 256 17.81 -11.55 0.72
C GLY A 256 18.70 -11.29 -0.50
N VAL A 257 20.02 -11.16 -0.34
CA VAL A 257 20.94 -11.00 -1.49
C VAL A 257 21.12 -12.34 -2.19
N THR A 258 20.39 -12.51 -3.29
CA THR A 258 20.42 -13.74 -4.10
C THR A 258 21.40 -13.68 -5.27
N ILE A 259 21.94 -12.50 -5.60
CA ILE A 259 22.91 -12.29 -6.68
C ILE A 259 24.21 -11.74 -6.09
N PRO A 260 25.33 -12.50 -6.13
CA PRO A 260 26.61 -12.04 -5.60
C PRO A 260 27.05 -10.69 -6.20
N GLY A 261 27.61 -9.82 -5.36
CA GLY A 261 28.11 -8.49 -5.77
C GLY A 261 27.03 -7.42 -5.97
N THR A 262 25.75 -7.73 -5.72
CA THR A 262 24.66 -6.75 -5.76
C THR A 262 24.30 -6.27 -4.36
N ASN A 263 23.84 -5.01 -4.23
CA ASN A 263 23.25 -4.48 -3.01
C ASN A 263 21.81 -4.00 -3.28
N PRO A 264 20.84 -4.92 -3.45
CA PRO A 264 19.47 -4.56 -3.77
C PRO A 264 18.78 -3.79 -2.63
N PHE A 265 19.27 -3.91 -1.40
CA PHE A 265 18.65 -3.31 -0.22
C PHE A 265 19.16 -1.92 0.13
N ALA A 266 20.03 -1.30 -0.69
CA ALA A 266 20.61 0.00 -0.38
C ALA A 266 19.56 1.05 0.05
N GLY A 267 18.49 1.24 -0.74
CA GLY A 267 17.38 2.12 -0.37
C GLY A 267 16.43 1.50 0.67
N ALA A 268 16.07 0.22 0.51
CA ALA A 268 15.13 -0.46 1.41
C ALA A 268 15.61 -0.55 2.87
N LYS A 269 16.92 -0.55 3.09
CA LYS A 269 17.54 -0.56 4.42
C LYS A 269 17.33 0.75 5.17
N ALA A 270 17.53 1.90 4.51
CA ALA A 270 17.24 3.21 5.10
C ALA A 270 15.75 3.32 5.47
N VAL A 271 14.88 2.85 4.57
CA VAL A 271 13.43 2.73 4.82
C VAL A 271 13.11 1.88 6.04
N ALA A 272 13.70 0.68 6.15
CA ALA A 272 13.48 -0.19 7.29
C ALA A 272 13.87 0.50 8.61
N TYR A 273 15.05 1.14 8.68
CA TYR A 273 15.45 1.88 9.89
C TYR A 273 14.54 3.07 10.20
N GLY A 274 14.13 3.84 9.19
CA GLY A 274 13.21 4.97 9.36
C GLY A 274 11.86 4.53 9.94
N LEU A 275 11.26 3.49 9.36
CA LEU A 275 9.98 2.95 9.81
C LEU A 275 10.07 2.32 11.21
N MET A 276 11.11 1.55 11.50
CA MET A 276 11.27 0.94 12.83
C MET A 276 11.50 2.01 13.91
N ARG A 277 12.30 3.04 13.60
CA ARG A 277 12.50 4.19 14.51
C ARG A 277 11.20 4.94 14.79
N MET A 278 10.37 5.15 13.77
CA MET A 278 9.04 5.74 13.93
C MET A 278 8.19 4.89 14.87
N LEU A 279 8.08 3.57 14.62
CA LEU A 279 7.29 2.66 15.47
C LEU A 279 7.80 2.61 16.91
N ASP A 280 9.12 2.63 17.12
CA ASP A 280 9.73 2.64 18.45
C ASP A 280 9.52 3.97 19.20
N ALA A 281 9.30 5.08 18.48
CA ALA A 281 9.03 6.40 19.05
C ALA A 281 7.55 6.63 19.42
N LEU A 282 6.63 5.80 18.91
CA LEU A 282 5.21 5.88 19.27
C LEU A 282 4.99 5.46 20.74
N GLU A 283 4.02 6.08 21.40
CA GLU A 283 3.55 5.60 22.71
C GLU A 283 3.11 4.12 22.59
N PRO A 284 3.45 3.23 23.55
CA PRO A 284 3.20 1.79 23.41
C PRO A 284 1.74 1.42 23.09
N SER A 285 0.77 2.11 23.69
CA SER A 285 -0.66 1.90 23.42
C SER A 285 -1.06 2.33 22.00
N LYS A 286 -0.49 3.44 21.51
CA LYS A 286 -0.74 3.96 20.16
C LYS A 286 -0.04 3.11 19.09
N ARG A 287 1.19 2.65 19.37
CA ARG A 287 1.91 1.68 18.54
C ARG A 287 1.07 0.42 18.35
N LEU A 288 0.58 -0.15 19.45
CA LEU A 288 -0.25 -1.36 19.41
C LEU A 288 -1.52 -1.13 18.58
N LEU A 289 -2.20 0.01 18.74
CA LEU A 289 -3.39 0.34 17.93
C LEU A 289 -3.06 0.44 16.43
N PHE A 290 -1.94 1.06 16.07
CA PHE A 290 -1.53 1.17 14.68
C PHE A 290 -1.17 -0.18 14.06
N GLU A 291 -0.43 -1.02 14.80
CA GLU A 291 -0.05 -2.38 14.38
C GLU A 291 -1.29 -3.28 14.25
N GLU A 292 -2.21 -3.22 15.21
CA GLU A 292 -3.50 -3.91 15.16
C GLU A 292 -4.34 -3.44 13.98
N PHE A 293 -4.39 -2.14 13.71
CA PHE A 293 -5.11 -1.59 12.56
C PHE A 293 -4.56 -2.15 11.25
N LEU A 294 -3.24 -2.08 11.04
CA LEU A 294 -2.58 -2.59 9.83
C LEU A 294 -2.77 -4.11 9.68
N TRP A 295 -2.63 -4.87 10.77
CA TRP A 295 -2.79 -6.32 10.73
C TRP A 295 -4.23 -6.74 10.46
N GLN A 296 -5.20 -6.21 11.20
CA GLN A 296 -6.61 -6.59 11.08
C GLN A 296 -7.19 -6.20 9.72
N THR A 297 -6.78 -5.05 9.17
CA THR A 297 -7.25 -4.58 7.86
C THR A 297 -6.40 -5.06 6.70
N ARG A 298 -5.21 -5.61 6.98
CA ARG A 298 -4.19 -6.04 6.01
C ARG A 298 -3.70 -4.94 5.07
N LEU A 299 -4.00 -3.67 5.38
CA LEU A 299 -3.63 -2.55 4.53
C LEU A 299 -2.12 -2.39 4.44
N THR A 300 -1.67 -1.92 3.28
CA THR A 300 -0.31 -1.40 3.10
C THR A 300 -0.33 0.09 3.35
N ALA A 301 0.43 0.55 4.33
CA ALA A 301 0.70 1.96 4.56
C ALA A 301 1.85 2.42 3.66
N SER A 302 1.63 3.51 2.93
CA SER A 302 2.63 4.11 2.03
C SER A 302 3.07 5.47 2.59
N PHE A 303 4.38 5.65 2.69
CA PHE A 303 5.06 6.79 3.26
C PHE A 303 6.05 7.37 2.26
N GLU A 304 6.30 8.66 2.38
CA GLU A 304 7.52 9.27 1.87
C GLU A 304 8.53 9.33 3.02
N LEU A 305 9.72 8.76 2.85
CA LEU A 305 10.80 8.86 3.81
C LEU A 305 11.65 10.10 3.50
N LEU A 306 11.50 11.13 4.32
CA LEU A 306 12.34 12.33 4.25
C LEU A 306 13.75 11.98 4.75
N CYS A 307 14.74 11.95 3.86
CA CYS A 307 16.11 11.56 4.15
C CYS A 307 17.05 12.78 4.16
N PRO A 308 17.31 13.44 5.30
CA PRO A 308 18.16 14.63 5.33
C PRO A 308 19.60 14.37 4.88
N GLY A 309 20.08 13.12 5.00
CA GLY A 309 21.39 12.68 4.50
C GLY A 309 21.41 12.29 3.01
N HIS A 310 20.25 12.23 2.35
CA HIS A 310 20.10 11.89 0.94
C HIS A 310 18.98 12.74 0.33
N GLN A 311 19.26 14.02 0.08
CA GLN A 311 18.28 14.98 -0.43
C GLN A 311 18.22 14.92 -1.96
N HIS A 312 17.02 14.98 -2.54
CA HIS A 312 16.84 15.03 -3.98
C HIS A 312 16.87 16.47 -4.50
N VAL A 313 15.87 17.28 -4.13
CA VAL A 313 15.69 18.65 -4.64
C VAL A 313 15.43 19.65 -3.53
N GLU A 314 14.61 19.27 -2.55
CA GLU A 314 14.22 20.16 -1.45
C GLU A 314 15.16 20.03 -0.25
N LEU A 315 15.43 21.16 0.40
CA LEU A 315 16.17 21.17 1.67
C LEU A 315 15.26 20.66 2.78
N LEU A 316 15.56 19.47 3.29
CA LEU A 316 14.77 18.83 4.33
C LEU A 316 15.18 19.32 5.73
N ASP A 317 14.29 20.03 6.41
CA ASP A 317 14.46 20.44 7.81
C ASP A 317 13.87 19.39 8.78
N VAL A 318 14.47 18.20 8.75
CA VAL A 318 14.18 17.13 9.72
C VAL A 318 15.47 16.58 10.31
N PRO A 319 15.49 16.24 11.62
CA PRO A 319 16.72 15.85 12.31
C PRO A 319 17.21 14.44 11.96
N HIS A 320 16.34 13.61 11.37
CA HIS A 320 16.64 12.23 10.98
C HIS A 320 15.64 11.75 9.92
N ASP A 321 15.92 10.57 9.34
CA ASP A 321 15.02 9.93 8.38
C ASP A 321 13.61 9.81 8.96
N THR A 322 12.66 10.52 8.36
CA THR A 322 11.31 10.72 8.93
C THR A 322 10.26 10.23 7.93
N PRO A 323 9.56 9.12 8.22
CA PRO A 323 8.43 8.69 7.40
C PRO A 323 7.24 9.64 7.53
N VAL A 324 6.64 10.02 6.40
CA VAL A 324 5.41 10.82 6.33
C VAL A 324 4.38 10.02 5.54
N LEU A 325 3.31 9.61 6.20
CA LEU A 325 2.27 8.77 5.59
C LEU A 325 1.46 9.59 4.57
N PHE A 326 1.30 9.06 3.36
CA PHE A 326 0.46 9.66 2.32
C PHE A 326 -0.73 8.78 1.90
N GLY A 327 -0.81 7.53 2.36
CA GLY A 327 -2.05 6.77 2.20
C GLY A 327 -1.97 5.27 2.47
N PHE A 328 -3.08 4.58 2.17
CA PHE A 328 -3.27 3.15 2.36
C PHE A 328 -3.80 2.47 1.10
N SER A 329 -3.37 1.22 0.90
CA SER A 329 -3.85 0.37 -0.18
C SER A 329 -4.25 -1.03 0.28
N LEU A 330 -5.25 -1.58 -0.40
CA LEU A 330 -5.78 -2.93 -0.20
C LEU A 330 -4.89 -3.96 -0.91
N PRO A 331 -4.52 -5.06 -0.24
CA PRO A 331 -3.70 -6.11 -0.84
C PRO A 331 -4.56 -7.09 -1.65
N THR A 332 -5.20 -6.61 -2.73
CA THR A 332 -6.06 -7.42 -3.60
C THR A 332 -5.71 -7.28 -5.08
N MET A 333 -5.96 -8.36 -5.83
CA MET A 333 -5.96 -8.37 -7.31
C MET A 333 -7.36 -8.14 -7.88
N GLU A 334 -8.38 -8.46 -7.10
CA GLU A 334 -9.77 -8.28 -7.47
C GLU A 334 -10.13 -6.81 -7.35
N MET A 335 -10.71 -6.24 -8.40
CA MET A 335 -11.19 -4.86 -8.36
C MET A 335 -12.44 -4.82 -7.49
N MET A 336 -12.28 -4.50 -6.21
CA MET A 336 -13.39 -3.97 -5.42
C MET A 336 -13.49 -2.48 -5.73
N LEU A 337 -14.69 -1.96 -5.89
CA LEU A 337 -14.93 -0.52 -5.90
C LEU A 337 -15.02 -0.03 -4.45
N PRO A 338 -14.34 1.06 -4.05
CA PRO A 338 -13.28 1.79 -4.78
C PRO A 338 -11.98 0.96 -4.86
N GLN A 339 -11.21 1.19 -5.94
CA GLN A 339 -9.99 0.47 -6.33
C GLN A 339 -8.94 0.38 -5.20
N ILE A 340 -7.84 -0.34 -5.44
CA ILE A 340 -6.73 -0.63 -4.49
C ILE A 340 -6.43 0.50 -3.49
N CYS A 341 -6.56 1.76 -3.88
CA CYS A 341 -6.52 2.95 -3.02
C CYS A 341 -7.68 3.02 -2.00
N VAL A 342 -7.35 3.04 -0.71
CA VAL A 342 -8.32 3.44 0.33
C VAL A 342 -8.41 4.95 0.36
N ASN A 343 -9.61 5.49 0.58
CA ASN A 343 -9.75 6.92 0.77
C ASN A 343 -8.86 7.39 1.95
N PRO A 344 -8.00 8.40 1.74
CA PRO A 344 -6.93 8.67 2.69
C PRO A 344 -7.39 9.34 3.98
N LEU A 345 -8.52 10.04 4.04
CA LEU A 345 -8.82 10.90 5.20
C LEU A 345 -9.01 10.12 6.51
N LEU A 346 -9.78 9.03 6.47
CA LEU A 346 -9.94 8.19 7.67
C LEU A 346 -8.61 7.56 8.06
N GLY A 347 -7.82 7.13 7.08
CA GLY A 347 -6.47 6.62 7.31
C GLY A 347 -5.56 7.66 7.96
N PHE A 348 -5.59 8.91 7.51
CA PHE A 348 -4.81 10.01 8.09
C PHE A 348 -5.23 10.27 9.54
N ALA A 349 -6.53 10.38 9.80
CA ALA A 349 -7.02 10.62 11.16
C ALA A 349 -6.65 9.48 12.12
N ILE A 350 -6.78 8.21 11.71
CA ILE A 350 -6.36 7.05 12.52
C ILE A 350 -4.86 7.11 12.79
N SER A 351 -4.06 7.40 11.77
CA SER A 351 -2.60 7.45 11.86
C SER A 351 -2.14 8.57 12.81
N THR A 352 -2.69 9.77 12.65
CA THR A 352 -2.43 10.92 13.54
C THR A 352 -2.85 10.62 14.97
N ALA A 353 -4.00 9.98 15.19
CA ALA A 353 -4.43 9.56 16.53
C ALA A 353 -3.47 8.53 17.17
N CYS A 354 -2.80 7.73 16.34
CA CYS A 354 -1.73 6.82 16.75
C CYS A 354 -0.34 7.49 16.83
N GLY A 355 -0.22 8.80 16.59
CA GLY A 355 1.04 9.54 16.64
C GLY A 355 1.93 9.40 15.39
N VAL A 356 1.41 8.81 14.31
CA VAL A 356 2.10 8.71 13.02
C VAL A 356 1.95 10.03 12.26
N ARG A 357 3.06 10.57 11.75
CA ARG A 357 3.05 11.79 10.92
C ARG A 357 2.41 11.51 9.56
N THR A 358 1.50 12.37 9.14
CA THR A 358 0.84 12.31 7.83
C THR A 358 1.19 13.54 7.00
N VAL A 359 1.02 13.44 5.68
CA VAL A 359 1.07 14.60 4.79
C VAL A 359 0.01 15.62 5.18
N ALA A 360 0.30 16.91 4.93
CA ALA A 360 -0.73 17.94 4.96
C ALA A 360 -1.67 17.76 3.76
N PHE A 361 -2.96 18.00 3.96
CA PHE A 361 -3.95 17.87 2.92
C PHE A 361 -5.00 18.98 2.98
N GLN A 362 -5.67 19.19 1.85
CA GLN A 362 -6.85 20.04 1.72
C GLN A 362 -7.90 19.28 0.89
N VAL A 363 -9.16 19.44 1.26
CA VAL A 363 -10.27 19.00 0.41
C VAL A 363 -10.88 20.21 -0.26
N VAL A 364 -10.93 20.19 -1.59
CA VAL A 364 -11.49 21.28 -2.40
C VAL A 364 -12.60 20.74 -3.30
N PRO A 365 -13.66 21.50 -3.59
CA PRO A 365 -14.63 21.13 -4.62
C PRO A 365 -13.94 20.97 -5.98
N TYR A 366 -14.36 19.98 -6.76
CA TYR A 366 -13.96 19.91 -8.17
C TYR A 366 -14.93 20.79 -8.97
N THR A 367 -14.41 21.87 -9.54
CA THR A 367 -15.18 22.90 -10.28
C THR A 367 -14.94 22.83 -11.76
#